data_AF-A0AAD2HRG5-F1
#
_entry.id   AF-A0AAD2HRG5-F1
#
_cell.length_a   1.000
_cell.length_b   1.000
_cell.length_c   1.000
_cell.angle_alpha   90.00
_cell.angle_beta   90.00
_cell.angle_gamma   90.00
#
_symmetry.space_group_name_H-M   'P 1'
#
loop_
_entity.id
_entity.type
_entity.pdbx_description
1 polymer ?
#
loop_
_entity_poly.entity_id
_entity_poly.type
_entity_poly.pdbx_seq_one_letter_code
_entity_poly.pdbx_strand_id
1 'polypeptide(L)'
;MSKKPPTDLKSVLQNEIKFSSIPSSAVHPHHSPHHSHREWHFHIYFHQGNAEEQHYALELRDAVLRLRRDGAFIAVPLFRVNTDPIGPHPAGKHDVQLERVENLNPAGSCSYEVWAPSETFASLFSYLALHRGPLSILVHPLTREEVSVYPALESRSQFSPGSSRKISPAHATDVAIDPPSVLTDDCRDHQIRSAWIGPSWPLDLSKLPVRSETIPLQYPSLKVGYSSNVPFMNLEDRAILGANVEKMLLKEKDAARAPVP
;
A
#
# COMPACT_ATOMS: atom_id res chain seq x y z
N MET A 1 18.01 20.55 10.83
CA MET A 1 18.11 19.17 11.35
C MET A 1 16.71 18.71 11.74
N SER A 2 16.17 17.69 11.06
CA SER A 2 14.89 17.10 11.43
C SER A 2 15.00 16.43 12.81
N LYS A 3 14.01 16.59 13.69
CA LYS A 3 14.05 15.96 15.03
C LYS A 3 13.96 14.44 14.88
N LYS A 4 14.81 13.72 15.62
CA LYS A 4 14.81 12.25 15.67
C LYS A 4 13.43 11.73 16.08
N PRO A 5 12.92 10.65 15.47
CA PRO A 5 11.65 10.04 15.86
C PRO A 5 11.67 9.59 17.33
N PRO A 6 10.60 9.83 18.11
CA PRO A 6 10.51 9.33 19.48
C PRO A 6 10.48 7.80 19.48
N THR A 7 11.10 7.19 20.50
CA THR A 7 11.24 5.72 20.56
C THR A 7 10.65 5.10 21.81
N ASP A 8 10.21 5.91 22.77
CA ASP A 8 9.63 5.43 24.01
C ASP A 8 8.09 5.47 23.94
N LEU A 9 7.48 4.42 24.49
CA LEU A 9 6.03 4.26 24.48
C LEU A 9 5.31 5.43 25.17
N LYS A 10 5.90 5.97 26.25
CA LYS A 10 5.25 7.02 27.05
C LYS A 10 5.11 8.31 26.24
N SER A 11 6.13 8.72 25.50
CA SER A 11 6.07 9.93 24.67
C SER A 11 5.09 9.78 23.50
N VAL A 12 4.97 8.57 22.93
CA VAL A 12 4.01 8.28 21.85
C VAL A 12 2.58 8.26 22.40
N LEU A 13 2.33 7.54 23.48
CA LEU A 13 0.99 7.41 24.07
C LEU A 13 0.48 8.69 24.71
N GLN A 14 1.34 9.55 25.26
CA GLN A 14 0.93 10.85 25.80
C GLN A 14 0.27 11.75 24.73
N ASN A 15 0.48 11.48 23.44
CA ASN A 15 -0.22 12.14 22.33
C ASN A 15 -1.50 11.39 21.88
N GLU A 16 -1.71 10.13 22.29
CA GLU A 16 -2.84 9.28 21.89
C GLU A 16 -3.98 9.21 22.94
N ILE A 17 -3.82 9.76 24.15
CA ILE A 17 -4.88 9.76 25.16
C ILE A 17 -6.00 10.74 24.76
N LYS A 18 -6.89 10.27 23.89
CA LYS A 18 -8.31 10.67 23.86
C LYS A 18 -9.28 9.68 23.18
N PHE A 19 -8.84 8.52 22.66
CA PHE A 19 -9.76 7.55 22.06
C PHE A 19 -9.34 6.09 22.28
N SER A 20 -9.71 5.51 23.43
CA SER A 20 -9.84 4.04 23.54
C SER A 20 -10.60 3.64 24.81
N SER A 21 -11.92 3.60 24.72
CA SER A 21 -12.74 2.76 25.61
C SER A 21 -14.03 2.34 24.90
N ILE A 22 -13.97 1.24 24.15
CA ILE A 22 -15.18 0.49 23.79
C ILE A 22 -14.92 -0.98 24.11
N PRO A 23 -15.67 -1.60 25.04
CA PRO A 23 -15.54 -3.01 25.34
C PRO A 23 -16.19 -3.88 24.24
N SER A 24 -15.52 -4.97 23.91
CA SER A 24 -16.00 -5.99 22.96
C SER A 24 -16.96 -6.95 23.67
N SER A 25 -18.25 -6.90 23.34
CA SER A 25 -19.15 -8.02 23.60
C SER A 25 -20.34 -8.08 22.64
N ALA A 26 -20.57 -9.30 22.14
CA ALA A 26 -21.75 -9.83 21.46
C ALA A 26 -21.93 -9.52 19.97
N VAL A 27 -21.84 -10.54 19.11
CA VAL A 27 -22.95 -11.15 18.34
C VAL A 27 -22.42 -12.32 17.48
N HIS A 28 -23.27 -13.33 17.29
CA HIS A 28 -23.04 -14.64 16.67
C HIS A 28 -22.76 -14.64 15.15
N PRO A 29 -22.24 -15.75 14.56
CA PRO A 29 -21.56 -15.73 13.28
C PRO A 29 -22.43 -16.14 12.08
N HIS A 30 -22.24 -15.48 10.93
CA HIS A 30 -22.42 -16.11 9.62
C HIS A 30 -21.53 -15.46 8.54
N HIS A 31 -21.11 -16.28 7.57
CA HIS A 31 -19.98 -16.06 6.65
C HIS A 31 -20.24 -15.14 5.45
N SER A 32 -19.29 -14.24 5.14
CA SER A 32 -18.69 -14.08 3.79
C SER A 32 -17.46 -13.13 3.80
N PRO A 33 -16.34 -13.41 3.09
CA PRO A 33 -15.05 -12.82 3.44
C PRO A 33 -14.28 -12.15 2.27
N HIS A 34 -14.74 -11.07 1.61
CA HIS A 34 -13.96 -10.59 0.43
C HIS A 34 -13.73 -9.09 0.21
N HIS A 35 -14.18 -8.16 1.08
CA HIS A 35 -14.06 -6.72 0.75
C HIS A 35 -13.48 -5.81 1.85
N SER A 36 -12.91 -6.38 2.91
CA SER A 36 -12.21 -5.60 3.93
C SER A 36 -10.72 -5.60 3.64
N HIS A 37 -10.13 -4.42 3.51
CA HIS A 37 -8.68 -4.22 3.60
C HIS A 37 -8.28 -4.62 5.02
N ARG A 38 -7.54 -5.72 5.17
CA ARG A 38 -7.16 -6.24 6.50
C ARG A 38 -5.69 -6.09 6.80
N GLU A 39 -4.88 -6.00 5.77
CA GLU A 39 -3.43 -5.81 5.86
C GLU A 39 -3.05 -4.63 4.97
N TRP A 40 -2.00 -3.94 5.37
CA TRP A 40 -1.54 -2.70 4.75
C TRP A 40 -0.02 -2.71 4.65
N HIS A 41 0.49 -2.09 3.60
CA HIS A 41 1.90 -1.82 3.42
C HIS A 41 2.19 -0.34 3.48
N PHE A 42 3.31 -0.02 4.11
CA PHE A 42 3.91 1.29 4.15
C PHE A 42 5.29 1.18 3.51
N HIS A 43 5.48 1.82 2.37
CA HIS A 43 6.79 1.91 1.70
C HIS A 43 7.40 3.27 1.99
N ILE A 44 8.48 3.27 2.77
CA ILE A 44 9.19 4.49 3.19
C ILE A 44 10.29 4.75 2.18
N TYR A 45 10.28 5.92 1.55
CA TYR A 45 11.23 6.34 0.51
C TYR A 45 12.21 7.40 1.00
N PHE A 46 13.44 7.28 0.50
CA PHE A 46 14.52 8.26 0.64
C PHE A 46 15.35 8.31 -0.64
N HIS A 47 16.02 9.43 -0.89
CA HIS A 47 16.82 9.62 -2.09
C HIS A 47 18.11 8.81 -2.05
N GLN A 48 18.44 8.16 -3.16
CA GLN A 48 19.73 7.50 -3.35
C GLN A 48 20.87 8.52 -3.24
N GLY A 49 21.92 8.17 -2.49
CA GLY A 49 23.06 9.04 -2.24
C GLY A 49 22.82 10.17 -1.23
N ASN A 50 21.61 10.31 -0.67
CA ASN A 50 21.34 11.27 0.40
C ASN A 50 21.59 10.64 1.77
N ALA A 51 22.78 10.87 2.32
CA ALA A 51 23.20 10.31 3.61
C ALA A 51 22.32 10.75 4.79
N GLU A 52 21.78 11.98 4.77
CA GLU A 52 20.91 12.48 5.84
C GLU A 52 19.56 11.78 5.84
N GLU A 53 18.94 11.65 4.67
CA GLU A 53 17.67 10.92 4.55
C GLU A 53 17.84 9.44 4.81
N GLN A 54 18.91 8.81 4.33
CA GLN A 54 19.22 7.42 4.63
C GLN A 54 19.39 7.21 6.13
N HIS A 55 20.13 8.08 6.80
CA HIS A 55 20.29 8.01 8.25
C HIS A 55 18.93 8.13 8.96
N TYR A 56 18.12 9.13 8.60
CA TYR A 56 16.79 9.34 9.18
C TYR A 56 15.84 8.16 8.92
N ALA A 57 15.88 7.57 7.72
CA ALA A 57 15.10 6.41 7.34
C ALA A 57 15.41 5.19 8.22
N LEU A 58 16.69 4.96 8.50
CA LEU A 58 17.14 3.90 9.40
C LEU A 58 16.77 4.19 10.85
N GLU A 59 16.87 5.45 11.32
CA GLU A 59 16.42 5.82 12.66
C GLU A 59 14.90 5.63 12.85
N LEU A 60 14.10 5.99 11.84
CA LEU A 60 12.65 5.77 11.85
C LEU A 60 12.31 4.28 11.87
N ARG A 61 13.01 3.47 11.07
CA ARG A 61 12.85 2.01 11.06
C ARG A 61 13.17 1.39 12.43
N ASP A 62 14.26 1.82 13.05
CA ASP A 62 14.63 1.40 14.39
C ASP A 62 13.60 1.81 15.45
N ALA A 63 13.02 3.00 15.31
CA ALA A 63 11.95 3.46 16.20
C ALA A 63 10.70 2.58 16.08
N VAL A 64 10.27 2.25 14.86
CA VAL A 64 9.16 1.31 14.61
C VAL A 64 9.43 -0.06 15.25
N LEU A 65 10.65 -0.59 15.14
CA LEU A 65 11.03 -1.86 15.75
C LEU A 65 10.95 -1.82 17.29
N ARG A 66 11.41 -0.73 17.91
CA ARG A 66 11.36 -0.54 19.38
C ARG A 66 9.92 -0.39 19.86
N LEU A 67 9.13 0.45 19.21
CA LEU A 67 7.73 0.70 19.57
C LEU A 67 6.86 -0.55 19.36
N ARG A 68 7.12 -1.34 18.32
CA ARG A 68 6.52 -2.67 18.14
C ARG A 68 6.85 -3.59 19.31
N ARG A 69 8.13 -3.70 19.68
CA ARG A 69 8.58 -4.53 20.80
C ARG A 69 7.90 -4.10 22.10
N ASP A 70 7.73 -2.79 22.29
CA ASP A 70 7.18 -2.20 23.50
C ASP A 70 5.63 -2.15 23.49
N GLY A 71 4.99 -2.65 22.42
CA GLY A 71 3.54 -2.85 22.36
C GLY A 71 2.74 -1.63 21.90
N ALA A 72 3.36 -0.62 21.28
CA ALA A 72 2.64 0.55 20.74
C ALA A 72 1.72 0.17 19.58
N PHE A 73 2.14 -0.78 18.73
CA PHE A 73 1.40 -1.28 17.57
C PHE A 73 1.99 -2.60 17.07
N ILE A 74 1.25 -3.31 16.21
CA ILE A 74 1.77 -4.41 15.40
C ILE A 74 2.20 -3.81 14.06
N ALA A 75 3.50 -3.71 13.84
CA ALA A 75 4.08 -3.25 12.59
C ALA A 75 5.34 -4.06 12.31
N VAL A 76 5.48 -4.65 11.13
CA VAL A 76 6.59 -5.56 10.82
C VAL A 76 7.39 -5.01 9.65
N PRO A 77 8.51 -4.32 9.90
CA PRO A 77 9.44 -3.96 8.86
C PRO A 77 10.01 -5.22 8.21
N LEU A 78 10.04 -5.24 6.87
CA LEU A 78 10.74 -6.28 6.14
C LEU A 78 12.24 -6.21 6.47
N PHE A 79 12.93 -7.36 6.45
CA PHE A 79 14.33 -7.43 6.87
C PHE A 79 15.26 -6.57 6.01
N ARG A 80 14.92 -6.44 4.72
CA ARG A 80 15.71 -5.73 3.71
C ARG A 80 15.44 -4.22 3.73
N VAL A 81 16.48 -3.47 3.40
CA VAL A 81 16.40 -2.08 2.97
C VAL A 81 16.96 -2.03 1.56
N ASN A 82 16.18 -1.50 0.62
CA ASN A 82 16.59 -1.35 -0.77
C ASN A 82 17.37 -0.04 -0.90
N THR A 83 18.63 -0.13 -1.34
CA THR A 83 19.49 1.03 -1.65
C THR A 83 19.40 1.46 -3.12
N ASP A 84 18.60 0.74 -3.88
CA ASP A 84 18.37 0.92 -5.30
C ASP A 84 16.89 0.65 -5.60
N PRO A 85 16.38 1.12 -6.74
CA PRO A 85 15.01 0.85 -7.19
C PRO A 85 14.71 -0.63 -7.36
N ILE A 86 13.61 -1.11 -6.78
CA ILE A 86 13.23 -2.54 -6.84
C ILE A 86 11.71 -2.68 -6.97
N GLY A 87 11.27 -3.47 -7.96
CA GLY A 87 9.84 -3.69 -8.21
C GLY A 87 9.12 -2.40 -8.65
N PRO A 88 7.90 -2.12 -8.18
CA PRO A 88 7.15 -0.91 -8.53
C PRO A 88 7.71 0.36 -7.87
N HIS A 89 8.68 0.21 -6.95
CA HIS A 89 9.24 1.29 -6.15
C HIS A 89 10.28 2.07 -6.95
N PRO A 90 10.08 3.40 -7.14
CA PRO A 90 10.65 4.16 -8.23
C PRO A 90 12.15 3.98 -8.44
N ALA A 91 12.50 3.73 -9.69
CA ALA A 91 13.72 4.30 -10.25
C ALA A 91 13.42 5.75 -10.59
N GLY A 92 14.35 6.67 -10.28
CA GLY A 92 14.23 8.05 -10.69
C GLY A 92 13.91 8.05 -12.18
N LYS A 93 12.74 8.57 -12.57
CA LYS A 93 12.41 8.68 -13.98
C LYS A 93 13.44 9.62 -14.61
N HIS A 94 14.24 9.11 -15.54
CA HIS A 94 14.66 9.92 -16.67
C HIS A 94 13.38 10.37 -17.36
N ASP A 95 12.97 11.62 -17.13
CA ASP A 95 12.01 12.23 -18.03
C ASP A 95 12.71 12.44 -19.37
N VAL A 96 12.14 11.82 -20.39
CA VAL A 96 12.53 12.05 -21.77
C VAL A 96 12.16 13.51 -22.08
N GLN A 97 13.19 14.30 -22.41
CA GLN A 97 13.12 15.69 -22.89
C GLN A 97 12.66 16.75 -21.88
N LEU A 98 13.47 17.00 -20.85
CA LEU A 98 13.72 18.39 -20.44
C LEU A 98 15.23 18.60 -20.42
N GLU A 99 15.64 19.67 -21.09
CA GLU A 99 17.02 19.95 -21.45
C GLU A 99 17.97 19.89 -20.24
N ARG A 100 19.13 19.28 -20.49
CA ARG A 100 20.26 19.10 -19.58
C ARG A 100 20.42 20.26 -18.58
N VAL A 101 19.94 20.02 -17.36
CA VAL A 101 20.53 20.62 -16.18
C VAL A 101 21.57 19.62 -15.70
N GLU A 102 22.84 19.87 -16.00
CA GLU A 102 23.97 18.96 -15.69
C GLU A 102 24.22 18.73 -14.18
N ASN A 103 23.30 19.16 -13.30
CA ASN A 103 23.38 19.05 -11.84
C ASN A 103 22.16 18.39 -11.18
N LEU A 104 21.21 17.85 -11.95
CA LEU A 104 20.15 17.00 -11.40
C LEU A 104 20.65 15.55 -11.45
N ASN A 105 21.17 15.05 -10.32
CA ASN A 105 21.31 13.61 -10.13
C ASN A 105 19.96 12.96 -10.48
N PRO A 106 19.88 12.00 -11.41
CA PRO A 106 18.71 11.15 -11.54
C PRO A 106 18.71 10.20 -10.35
N ALA A 107 18.52 10.74 -9.14
CA ALA A 107 18.56 9.97 -7.91
C ALA A 107 17.43 8.94 -7.96
N GLY A 108 17.80 7.66 -7.96
CA GLY A 108 16.86 6.58 -7.69
C GLY A 108 16.21 6.75 -6.32
N SER A 109 15.14 6.02 -6.08
CA SER A 109 14.62 5.87 -4.73
C SER A 109 15.28 4.68 -4.05
N CYS A 110 15.63 4.87 -2.79
CA CYS A 110 15.83 3.79 -1.84
C CYS A 110 14.52 3.60 -1.06
N SER A 111 14.27 2.39 -0.55
CA SER A 111 13.03 2.11 0.18
C SER A 111 13.13 0.98 1.20
N TYR A 112 12.19 0.95 2.14
CA TYR A 112 11.87 -0.27 2.89
C TYR A 112 10.37 -0.37 3.14
N GLU A 113 9.90 -1.60 3.32
CA GLU A 113 8.50 -1.93 3.56
C GLU A 113 8.24 -2.16 5.06
N VAL A 114 7.07 -1.70 5.53
CA VAL A 114 6.49 -2.08 6.82
C VAL A 114 5.07 -2.61 6.59
N TRP A 115 4.83 -3.84 7.01
CA TRP A 115 3.50 -4.43 7.03
C TRP A 115 2.77 -4.08 8.34
N ALA A 116 1.46 -3.84 8.28
CA ALA A 116 0.62 -3.71 9.46
C ALA A 116 -0.78 -4.30 9.25
N PRO A 117 -1.38 -4.90 10.29
CA PRO A 117 -2.77 -5.32 10.27
C PRO A 117 -3.68 -4.11 10.55
N SER A 118 -4.94 -4.20 10.14
CA SER A 118 -5.91 -3.10 10.31
C SER A 118 -6.16 -2.73 11.77
N GLU A 119 -5.99 -3.68 12.69
CA GLU A 119 -6.12 -3.50 14.13
C GLU A 119 -5.18 -2.42 14.68
N THR A 120 -4.01 -2.23 14.08
CA THR A 120 -3.03 -1.21 14.52
C THR A 120 -2.62 -0.25 13.40
N PHE A 121 -3.37 -0.24 12.29
CA PHE A 121 -3.14 0.68 11.17
C PHE A 121 -3.16 2.14 11.63
N ALA A 122 -4.18 2.54 12.39
CA ALA A 122 -4.34 3.93 12.81
C ALA A 122 -3.17 4.43 13.68
N SER A 123 -2.71 3.63 14.65
CA SER A 123 -1.58 3.98 15.51
C SER A 123 -0.28 4.10 14.72
N LEU A 124 0.01 3.14 13.82
CA LEU A 124 1.19 3.21 12.97
C LEU A 124 1.12 4.40 11.99
N PHE A 125 -0.02 4.59 11.35
CA PHE A 125 -0.25 5.69 10.40
C PHE A 125 -0.03 7.05 11.09
N SER A 126 -0.64 7.26 12.25
CA SER A 126 -0.48 8.49 13.05
C SER A 126 0.98 8.74 13.43
N TYR A 127 1.67 7.70 13.93
CA TYR A 127 3.08 7.79 14.28
C TYR A 127 3.94 8.18 13.06
N LEU A 128 3.77 7.51 11.92
CA LEU A 128 4.52 7.82 10.70
C LEU A 128 4.17 9.21 10.16
N ALA A 129 2.91 9.63 10.20
CA ALA A 129 2.49 10.97 9.77
C ALA A 129 3.17 12.09 10.57
N LEU A 130 3.34 11.89 11.88
CA LEU A 130 3.97 12.86 12.77
C LEU A 130 5.51 12.83 12.71
N HIS A 131 6.10 11.69 12.36
CA HIS A 131 7.54 11.44 12.55
C HIS A 131 8.30 11.03 11.29
N ARG A 132 7.69 11.07 10.10
CA ARG A 132 8.39 10.75 8.83
C ARG A 132 9.53 11.71 8.47
N GLY A 133 9.56 12.90 9.06
CA GLY A 133 10.58 13.91 8.73
C GLY A 133 10.61 14.22 7.22
N PRO A 134 11.79 14.14 6.56
CA PRO A 134 11.93 14.44 5.13
C PRO A 134 11.40 13.33 4.20
N LEU A 135 11.08 12.15 4.73
CA LEU A 135 10.78 10.96 3.94
C LEU A 135 9.39 11.01 3.31
N SER A 136 9.20 10.31 2.19
CA SER A 136 7.88 10.07 1.60
C SER A 136 7.40 8.66 1.94
N ILE A 137 6.11 8.46 2.19
CA ILE A 137 5.57 7.13 2.50
C ILE A 137 4.37 6.83 1.60
N LEU A 138 4.47 5.79 0.77
CA LEU A 138 3.33 5.20 0.08
C LEU A 138 2.61 4.26 1.05
N VAL A 139 1.30 4.43 1.16
CA VAL A 139 0.43 3.58 1.97
C VAL A 139 -0.57 2.93 1.04
N HIS A 140 -0.70 1.61 1.05
CA HIS A 140 -1.74 0.91 0.29
C HIS A 140 -2.22 -0.34 1.03
N PRO A 141 -3.46 -0.79 0.77
CA PRO A 141 -3.93 -2.06 1.30
C PRO A 141 -3.24 -3.23 0.59
N LEU A 142 -3.23 -4.39 1.23
CA LEU A 142 -2.76 -5.65 0.64
C LEU A 142 -3.97 -6.52 0.31
N THR A 143 -4.46 -6.47 -0.93
CA THR A 143 -5.57 -7.31 -1.40
C THR A 143 -5.14 -8.17 -2.58
N ARG A 144 -6.11 -8.80 -3.27
CA ARG A 144 -5.83 -9.52 -4.54
C ARG A 144 -5.50 -8.55 -5.68
N GLU A 145 -5.75 -7.26 -5.51
CA GLU A 145 -5.54 -6.20 -6.51
C GLU A 145 -4.21 -5.44 -6.29
N GLU A 146 -3.28 -6.10 -5.60
CA GLU A 146 -1.90 -5.68 -5.37
C GLU A 146 -0.98 -5.92 -6.59
N VAL A 147 -1.46 -6.70 -7.56
CA VAL A 147 -0.67 -7.42 -8.56
C VAL A 147 -1.17 -7.11 -9.99
N SER A 148 -0.28 -7.14 -10.99
CA SER A 148 -0.63 -6.87 -12.39
C SER A 148 -1.12 -8.11 -13.14
N VAL A 149 -1.92 -7.94 -14.19
CA VAL A 149 -2.39 -9.07 -15.03
C VAL A 149 -1.47 -9.39 -16.19
N TYR A 150 -0.47 -8.56 -16.46
CA TYR A 150 0.42 -8.79 -17.59
C TYR A 150 1.34 -9.96 -17.25
N PRO A 151 1.26 -11.10 -17.96
CA PRO A 151 2.36 -12.05 -17.88
C PRO A 151 3.59 -11.30 -18.35
N ALA A 152 4.69 -11.41 -17.61
CA ALA A 152 6.01 -11.15 -18.17
C ALA A 152 6.02 -11.85 -19.53
N LEU A 153 6.14 -11.08 -20.62
CA LEU A 153 6.30 -11.65 -21.95
C LEU A 153 7.65 -12.36 -21.93
N GLU A 154 7.67 -13.58 -21.41
CA GLU A 154 8.79 -14.48 -21.53
C GLU A 154 8.98 -14.70 -23.03
N SER A 155 10.11 -14.19 -23.50
CA SER A 155 10.80 -14.50 -24.74
C SER A 155 10.24 -15.70 -25.48
N ARG A 156 9.28 -15.47 -26.38
CA ARG A 156 9.03 -16.36 -27.53
C ARG A 156 10.11 -16.13 -28.58
N SER A 157 11.37 -16.32 -28.20
CA SER A 157 12.50 -16.44 -29.12
C SER A 157 12.79 -17.93 -29.35
N GLN A 158 11.89 -18.60 -30.06
CA GLN A 158 12.21 -19.78 -30.84
C GLN A 158 11.53 -19.65 -32.19
N PHE A 159 12.05 -18.74 -33.01
CA PHE A 159 11.87 -18.79 -34.46
C PHE A 159 13.16 -19.39 -35.03
N SER A 160 13.17 -20.71 -35.23
CA SER A 160 14.19 -21.35 -36.07
C SER A 160 13.86 -21.07 -37.54
N PRO A 161 14.80 -20.57 -38.35
CA PRO A 161 14.56 -20.39 -39.77
C PRO A 161 14.71 -21.74 -40.47
N GLY A 162 13.61 -22.30 -40.97
CA GLY A 162 13.69 -23.47 -41.82
C GLY A 162 12.37 -24.17 -42.06
N SER A 163 11.64 -23.74 -43.09
CA SER A 163 11.04 -24.62 -44.11
C SER A 163 10.02 -23.81 -44.94
N SER A 164 10.39 -23.52 -46.18
CA SER A 164 9.50 -22.93 -47.18
C SER A 164 8.31 -23.86 -47.46
N ARG A 165 7.11 -23.44 -47.10
CA ARG A 165 5.88 -23.96 -47.69
C ARG A 165 5.01 -22.81 -48.18
N LYS A 166 4.85 -22.75 -49.51
CA LYS A 166 4.00 -21.82 -50.23
C LYS A 166 2.54 -22.04 -49.82
N ILE A 167 1.87 -20.99 -49.36
CA ILE A 167 0.41 -20.91 -49.27
C ILE A 167 -0.04 -19.62 -49.96
N SER A 168 -1.01 -19.76 -50.84
CA SER A 168 -1.57 -18.80 -51.79
C SER A 168 -2.30 -17.62 -51.12
N PRO A 169 -2.49 -16.47 -51.80
CA PRO A 169 -3.10 -15.29 -51.20
C PRO A 169 -4.62 -15.33 -51.36
N ALA A 170 -5.36 -15.35 -50.25
CA ALA A 170 -6.79 -15.06 -50.27
C ALA A 170 -7.20 -14.31 -49.00
N HIS A 171 -7.55 -13.04 -49.19
CA HIS A 171 -8.53 -12.26 -48.41
C HIS A 171 -8.30 -12.21 -46.89
N ALA A 172 -7.32 -11.41 -46.46
CA ALA A 172 -7.34 -10.81 -45.14
C ALA A 172 -8.14 -9.50 -45.23
N THR A 173 -9.34 -9.50 -44.67
CA THR A 173 -10.02 -8.26 -44.31
C THR A 173 -9.37 -7.78 -43.03
N ASP A 174 -8.61 -6.69 -43.11
CA ASP A 174 -8.04 -5.99 -41.96
C ASP A 174 -9.18 -5.39 -41.13
N VAL A 175 -9.70 -6.16 -40.18
CA VAL A 175 -10.35 -5.59 -39.01
C VAL A 175 -9.22 -5.21 -38.07
N ALA A 176 -8.83 -3.93 -38.11
CA ALA A 176 -8.07 -3.31 -37.06
C ALA A 176 -8.89 -3.43 -35.76
N ILE A 177 -8.61 -4.46 -34.97
CA ILE A 177 -9.05 -4.51 -33.59
C ILE A 177 -8.20 -3.46 -32.89
N ASP A 178 -8.79 -2.30 -32.61
CA ASP A 178 -8.24 -1.35 -31.66
C ASP A 178 -7.79 -2.14 -30.42
N PRO A 179 -6.52 -2.06 -29.98
CA PRO A 179 -6.13 -2.70 -28.75
C PRO A 179 -7.00 -2.12 -27.64
N PRO A 180 -7.67 -2.96 -26.82
CA PRO A 180 -8.60 -2.46 -25.84
C PRO A 180 -7.86 -1.51 -24.90
N SER A 181 -8.35 -0.28 -24.83
CA SER A 181 -8.01 0.77 -23.88
C SER A 181 -8.45 0.42 -22.45
N VAL A 182 -8.32 -0.85 -22.07
CA VAL A 182 -8.64 -1.35 -20.73
C VAL A 182 -7.36 -1.26 -19.92
N LEU A 183 -7.17 -0.14 -19.24
CA LEU A 183 -6.44 -0.12 -17.98
C LEU A 183 -7.09 -1.21 -17.11
N THR A 184 -6.44 -2.36 -17.03
CA THR A 184 -6.97 -3.51 -16.29
C THR A 184 -7.06 -3.13 -14.82
N ASP A 185 -8.24 -3.36 -14.26
CA ASP A 185 -8.71 -3.03 -12.91
C ASP A 185 -7.95 -3.71 -11.75
N ASP A 186 -6.73 -4.16 -12.00
CA ASP A 186 -6.11 -5.23 -11.22
C ASP A 186 -4.93 -4.76 -10.36
N CYS A 187 -4.34 -3.59 -10.63
CA CYS A 187 -3.31 -2.95 -9.80
C CYS A 187 -3.88 -1.88 -8.85
N ARG A 188 -5.16 -1.99 -8.48
CA ARG A 188 -5.90 -0.92 -7.80
C ARG A 188 -5.30 -0.54 -6.46
N ASP A 189 -4.69 -1.48 -5.74
CA ASP A 189 -4.10 -1.20 -4.43
C ASP A 189 -2.99 -0.15 -4.53
N HIS A 190 -2.09 -0.30 -5.50
CA HIS A 190 -1.02 0.66 -5.77
C HIS A 190 -1.48 1.92 -6.53
N GLN A 191 -2.49 1.80 -7.40
CA GLN A 191 -2.87 2.87 -8.32
C GLN A 191 -3.90 3.85 -7.75
N ILE A 192 -5.02 3.34 -7.21
CA ILE A 192 -6.18 4.17 -6.84
C ILE A 192 -6.62 4.02 -5.39
N ARG A 193 -6.17 2.97 -4.69
CA ARG A 193 -6.40 2.76 -3.25
C ARG A 193 -5.16 3.04 -2.41
N SER A 194 -4.17 3.70 -3.02
CA SER A 194 -2.99 4.17 -2.32
C SER A 194 -3.15 5.61 -1.84
N ALA A 195 -2.36 5.96 -0.84
CA ALA A 195 -2.21 7.31 -0.33
C ALA A 195 -0.72 7.61 -0.11
N TRP A 196 -0.39 8.90 -0.03
CA TRP A 196 0.97 9.35 0.28
C TRP A 196 1.00 10.20 1.54
N ILE A 197 1.95 9.89 2.42
CA ILE A 197 2.34 10.78 3.52
C ILE A 197 3.60 11.51 3.06
N GLY A 198 3.45 12.78 2.68
CA GLY A 198 4.51 13.58 2.04
C GLY A 198 4.41 13.59 0.51
N PRO A 199 5.43 14.10 -0.20
CA PRO A 199 5.45 14.16 -1.65
C PRO A 199 5.32 12.77 -2.29
N SER A 200 4.48 12.64 -3.30
CA SER A 200 4.32 11.39 -4.05
C SER A 200 5.45 11.15 -5.03
N TRP A 201 5.80 9.89 -5.27
CA TRP A 201 6.76 9.49 -6.29
C TRP A 201 6.07 8.67 -7.39
N PRO A 202 6.53 8.76 -8.65
CA PRO A 202 5.97 7.96 -9.73
C PRO A 202 6.32 6.48 -9.54
N LEU A 203 5.31 5.62 -9.48
CA LEU A 203 5.48 4.16 -9.38
C LEU A 203 5.60 3.53 -10.76
N ASP A 204 6.44 2.49 -10.90
CA ASP A 204 6.49 1.66 -12.11
C ASP A 204 5.51 0.48 -11.99
N LEU A 205 4.24 0.74 -12.26
CA LEU A 205 3.17 -0.26 -12.14
C LEU A 205 3.36 -1.47 -13.07
N SER A 206 4.24 -1.39 -14.08
CA SER A 206 4.58 -2.52 -14.96
C SER A 206 5.40 -3.60 -14.25
N LYS A 207 5.98 -3.29 -13.10
CA LYS A 207 6.83 -4.20 -12.30
C LYS A 207 6.08 -4.92 -11.20
N LEU A 208 4.76 -4.73 -11.10
CA LEU A 208 3.94 -5.43 -10.13
C LEU A 208 3.87 -6.94 -10.46
N PRO A 209 3.93 -7.83 -9.46
CA PRO A 209 3.89 -9.28 -9.70
C PRO A 209 2.60 -9.69 -10.39
N VAL A 210 2.58 -10.84 -11.04
CA VAL A 210 1.39 -11.32 -11.77
C VAL A 210 0.26 -11.69 -10.81
N ARG A 211 -1.00 -11.42 -11.21
CA ARG A 211 -2.20 -11.65 -10.43
C ARG A 211 -2.31 -13.08 -9.90
N SER A 212 -2.63 -13.19 -8.61
CA SER A 212 -2.95 -14.45 -7.93
C SER A 212 -4.43 -14.49 -7.56
N GLU A 213 -5.03 -15.68 -7.60
CA GLU A 213 -6.40 -15.91 -7.09
C GLU A 213 -6.45 -15.88 -5.55
N THR A 214 -5.31 -16.01 -4.89
CA THR A 214 -5.18 -16.02 -3.43
C THR A 214 -4.62 -14.69 -2.92
N ILE A 215 -5.11 -14.25 -1.76
CA ILE A 215 -4.54 -13.07 -1.08
C ILE A 215 -3.16 -13.45 -0.56
N PRO A 216 -2.10 -12.69 -0.86
CA PRO A 216 -0.77 -12.97 -0.34
C PRO A 216 -0.74 -12.69 1.18
N LEU A 217 -0.78 -13.74 2.00
CA LEU A 217 -0.63 -13.61 3.46
C LEU A 217 0.85 -13.48 3.82
N GLN A 218 1.25 -12.38 4.44
CA GLN A 218 2.67 -12.15 4.77
C GLN A 218 3.07 -12.70 6.15
N TYR A 219 2.23 -12.49 7.18
CA TYR A 219 2.52 -12.93 8.55
C TYR A 219 1.34 -13.68 9.22
N PRO A 220 0.88 -14.81 8.63
CA PRO A 220 -0.31 -15.52 9.12
C PRO A 220 -0.20 -16.06 10.56
N SER A 221 1.03 -16.32 11.03
CA SER A 221 1.28 -16.78 12.40
C SER A 221 0.86 -15.78 13.48
N LEU A 222 0.71 -14.49 13.14
CA LEU A 222 0.29 -13.44 14.08
C LEU A 222 -1.21 -13.48 14.40
N LYS A 223 -2.04 -14.19 13.62
CA LYS A 223 -3.50 -14.33 13.84
C LYS A 223 -4.26 -12.99 13.94
N VAL A 224 -3.81 -12.00 13.18
CA VAL A 224 -4.41 -10.67 13.00
C VAL A 224 -4.66 -10.43 11.51
N GLY A 225 -5.33 -9.33 11.14
CA GLY A 225 -5.59 -9.03 9.74
C GLY A 225 -6.40 -10.13 9.06
N TYR A 226 -5.93 -10.66 7.91
CA TYR A 226 -6.62 -11.76 7.22
C TYR A 226 -6.63 -13.06 8.01
N SER A 227 -5.73 -13.21 8.99
CA SER A 227 -5.65 -14.38 9.87
C SER A 227 -6.40 -14.21 11.20
N SER A 228 -7.14 -13.11 11.38
CA SER A 228 -7.93 -12.86 12.58
C SER A 228 -9.20 -13.72 12.63
N ASN A 229 -9.47 -14.28 13.82
CA ASN A 229 -10.70 -15.03 14.11
C ASN A 229 -11.86 -14.14 14.57
N VAL A 230 -11.63 -12.82 14.69
CA VAL A 230 -12.69 -11.87 15.06
C VAL A 230 -13.66 -11.73 13.87
N PRO A 231 -14.98 -11.94 14.08
CA PRO A 231 -15.95 -11.82 13.00
C PRO A 231 -15.96 -10.42 12.38
N PHE A 232 -16.13 -10.34 11.06
CA PHE A 232 -16.28 -9.07 10.35
C PHE A 232 -17.72 -8.56 10.44
N MET A 233 -17.86 -7.23 10.47
CA MET A 233 -19.16 -6.55 10.37
C MET A 233 -19.55 -6.41 8.90
N ASN A 234 -20.58 -7.15 8.44
CA ASN A 234 -21.01 -7.13 7.05
C ASN A 234 -21.62 -5.78 6.64
N LEU A 235 -21.97 -5.59 5.35
CA LEU A 235 -22.52 -4.31 4.88
C LEU A 235 -23.85 -3.93 5.55
N GLU A 236 -24.68 -4.92 5.87
CA GLU A 236 -25.96 -4.71 6.56
C GLU A 236 -25.73 -4.27 8.00
N ASP A 237 -24.88 -4.98 8.74
CA ASP A 237 -24.50 -4.62 10.12
C ASP A 237 -23.85 -3.23 10.16
N ARG A 238 -23.02 -2.90 9.17
CA ARG A 238 -22.41 -1.56 9.02
C ARG A 238 -23.48 -0.49 8.76
N ALA A 239 -24.48 -0.79 7.93
CA ALA A 239 -25.58 0.12 7.66
C ALA A 239 -26.43 0.35 8.92
N ILE A 240 -26.72 -0.72 9.67
CA ILE A 240 -27.43 -0.64 10.96
C ILE A 240 -26.61 0.20 11.96
N LEU A 241 -25.31 -0.05 12.07
CA LEU A 241 -24.42 0.74 12.93
C LEU A 241 -24.43 2.21 12.51
N GLY A 242 -24.31 2.50 11.20
CA GLY A 242 -24.37 3.85 10.66
C GLY A 242 -25.68 4.56 11.00
N ALA A 243 -26.83 3.91 10.81
CA ALA A 243 -28.12 4.47 11.18
C ALA A 243 -28.24 4.73 12.70
N ASN A 244 -27.63 3.87 13.53
CA ASN A 244 -27.58 4.10 14.97
C ASN A 244 -26.65 5.25 15.35
N VAL A 245 -25.51 5.40 14.67
CA VAL A 245 -24.61 6.56 14.81
C VAL A 245 -25.37 7.85 14.46
N GLU A 246 -26.09 7.90 13.34
CA GLU A 246 -26.89 9.07 12.97
C GLU A 246 -27.93 9.42 14.05
N LYS A 247 -28.62 8.44 14.61
CA LYS A 247 -29.55 8.66 15.74
C LYS A 247 -28.86 9.27 16.97
N MET A 248 -27.63 8.84 17.27
CA MET A 248 -26.85 9.42 18.36
C MET A 248 -26.42 10.85 18.04
N LEU A 249 -25.91 11.07 16.83
CA LEU A 249 -25.46 12.39 16.36
C LEU A 249 -26.59 13.43 16.32
N LEU A 250 -27.87 13.03 16.25
CA LEU A 250 -29.01 13.95 16.41
C LEU A 250 -28.90 14.83 17.66
N LYS A 251 -28.28 14.33 18.73
CA LYS A 251 -28.09 15.06 19.99
C LYS A 251 -26.82 15.91 20.02
N GLU A 252 -25.91 15.68 19.08
CA GLU A 252 -24.66 16.42 18.95
C GLU A 252 -24.88 17.68 18.10
N LYS A 253 -24.80 18.85 18.76
CA LYS A 253 -25.07 20.16 18.13
C LYS A 253 -24.03 20.56 17.07
N ASP A 254 -22.80 20.06 17.20
CA ASP A 254 -21.66 20.40 16.34
C ASP A 254 -21.52 19.38 15.19
N ALA A 255 -22.33 18.31 15.18
CA ALA A 255 -22.32 17.32 14.11
C ALA A 255 -23.20 17.76 12.94
N ALA A 256 -22.62 17.80 11.73
CA ALA A 256 -23.38 17.96 10.51
C ALA A 256 -24.39 16.81 10.36
N ARG A 257 -25.59 17.12 9.86
CA ARG A 257 -26.61 16.11 9.59
C ARG A 257 -26.28 15.35 8.31
N ALA A 258 -26.44 14.03 8.32
CA ALA A 258 -26.40 13.27 7.08
C ALA A 258 -27.49 13.76 6.11
N PRO A 259 -27.21 13.81 4.80
CA PRO A 259 -28.23 14.05 3.79
C PRO A 259 -29.36 13.02 3.89
N VAL A 260 -30.59 13.45 3.67
CA VAL A 260 -31.71 12.53 3.53
C VAL A 260 -31.54 11.78 2.19
N PRO A 261 -31.79 10.45 2.14
CA PRO A 261 -31.77 9.68 0.90
C PRO A 261 -32.64 10.27 -0.21
#